data_AF-A0A382IT44-F1
#
_entry.id   AF-A0A382IT44-F1
#
_cell.length_a   1.000
_cell.length_b   1.000
_cell.length_c   1.000
_cell.angle_alpha   90.00
_cell.angle_beta   90.00
_cell.angle_gamma   90.00
#
_symmetry.space_group_name_H-M   'P 1'
#
loop_
_entity.id
_entity.type
_entity.pdbx_description
1 polymer ?
#
loop_
_entity_poly.entity_id
_entity_poly.type
_entity_poly.pdbx_seq_one_letter_code
_entity_poly.pdbx_strand_id
1 'polypeptide(L)'
;IDGVDVTSTPAELNIMDGSETVQGSVVLEAGDGVVISDGDVMKQALVSDFATYISSNIADGTVVKADIEDIGANSILARNANSAGVLTEIVLATTQILIGDGDGFTAAALSGDATMTNGGAVTIANDAVTLAKMADIAQGSIIVGGGSNAPTAYNAKTAGQILVGDNTDLLSVAVSGDATLAASGALTIAANAVSLAKMAGITRGSIIIGDSGGDPAELVAKTDTQILVGNGDDLASVAVSGDATLANNGALTIAANAVQTGMVHDDVATELAGDGITATSGVLAVTPAQTTITSVKNNSLVIGGNSQNNTIDFGTDDEILFDIDNTEVMKVVAAGLDVTGTLVASGNVTGVVFVP
;
A
#
# COMPACT_ATOMS: atom_id res chain seq x y z
N ILE A 1 -105.08 -2.95 72.19
CA ILE A 1 -104.15 -2.37 73.18
C ILE A 1 -105.02 -1.59 74.17
N ASP A 2 -104.93 -1.89 75.47
CA ASP A 2 -105.75 -1.29 76.55
C ASP A 2 -107.26 -1.23 76.28
N GLY A 3 -107.84 -2.37 75.90
CA GLY A 3 -109.28 -2.49 75.65
C GLY A 3 -109.78 -1.77 74.39
N VAL A 4 -108.88 -1.10 73.66
CA VAL A 4 -109.14 -0.63 72.29
C VAL A 4 -108.80 -1.78 71.34
N ASP A 5 -109.80 -2.24 70.61
CA ASP A 5 -109.60 -3.18 69.52
C ASP A 5 -108.60 -2.57 68.53
N VAL A 6 -107.41 -3.15 68.44
CA VAL A 6 -106.47 -2.83 67.38
C VAL A 6 -106.99 -3.56 66.15
N THR A 7 -107.80 -2.87 65.38
CA THR A 7 -108.21 -3.33 64.06
C THR A 7 -107.02 -3.14 63.13
N SER A 8 -106.13 -4.13 63.10
CA SER A 8 -105.11 -4.22 62.07
C SER A 8 -105.65 -5.06 60.93
N THR A 9 -105.52 -4.57 59.72
CA THR A 9 -105.70 -5.41 58.55
C THR A 9 -104.60 -6.48 58.51
N PRO A 10 -104.84 -7.66 57.90
CA PRO A 10 -103.77 -8.60 57.61
C PRO A 10 -102.57 -7.90 56.93
N ALA A 11 -102.80 -6.89 56.09
CA ALA A 11 -101.75 -6.09 55.48
C ALA A 11 -100.91 -5.23 56.46
N GLU A 12 -101.49 -4.74 57.57
CA GLU A 12 -100.79 -3.96 58.59
C GLU A 12 -100.03 -4.85 59.60
N LEU A 13 -100.44 -6.12 59.76
CA LEU A 13 -99.70 -7.14 60.51
C LEU A 13 -98.76 -8.00 59.65
N ASN A 14 -98.87 -7.91 58.32
CA ASN A 14 -98.09 -8.71 57.36
C ASN A 14 -96.57 -8.48 57.46
N ILE A 15 -96.11 -7.55 58.29
CA ILE A 15 -94.69 -7.35 58.60
C ILE A 15 -94.16 -8.38 59.62
N MET A 16 -95.03 -9.22 60.21
CA MET A 16 -94.68 -10.24 61.23
C MET A 16 -95.14 -11.68 60.90
N ASP A 17 -96.01 -11.90 59.91
CA ASP A 17 -96.42 -13.24 59.45
C ASP A 17 -95.67 -13.59 58.16
N GLY A 18 -94.48 -14.17 58.31
CA GLY A 18 -93.54 -14.51 57.24
C GLY A 18 -94.01 -15.60 56.26
N SER A 19 -95.18 -15.42 55.65
CA SER A 19 -95.52 -16.04 54.36
C SER A 19 -94.49 -15.61 53.30
N GLU A 20 -94.22 -16.45 52.29
CA GLU A 20 -93.11 -16.39 51.32
C GLU A 20 -93.05 -15.15 50.40
N THR A 21 -93.46 -13.97 50.86
CA THR A 21 -93.05 -12.71 50.28
C THR A 21 -91.57 -12.50 50.60
N VAL A 22 -90.73 -12.84 49.63
CA VAL A 22 -89.43 -12.21 49.36
C VAL A 22 -89.42 -10.85 50.05
N GLN A 23 -88.64 -10.67 51.13
CA GLN A 23 -88.53 -9.38 51.81
C GLN A 23 -88.16 -8.37 50.73
N GLY A 24 -89.15 -7.60 50.26
CA GLY A 24 -88.92 -6.57 49.26
C GLY A 24 -87.88 -5.67 49.86
N SER A 25 -86.71 -5.56 49.22
CA SER A 25 -85.50 -4.91 49.74
C SER A 25 -85.84 -3.72 50.64
N VAL A 26 -85.94 -3.96 51.96
CA VAL A 26 -86.24 -2.92 52.93
C VAL A 26 -84.92 -2.19 53.12
N VAL A 27 -84.84 -0.98 52.58
CA VAL A 27 -83.69 -0.11 52.82
C VAL A 27 -83.89 0.46 54.22
N LEU A 28 -83.01 0.06 55.15
CA LEU A 28 -82.99 0.58 56.50
C LEU A 28 -82.15 1.87 56.54
N GLU A 29 -82.79 2.99 56.80
CA GLU A 29 -82.15 4.28 56.98
C GLU A 29 -81.66 4.49 58.43
N ALA A 30 -80.73 5.43 58.64
CA ALA A 30 -80.11 5.64 59.95
C ALA A 30 -81.12 5.94 61.08
N GLY A 31 -82.21 6.65 60.75
CA GLY A 31 -83.30 6.96 61.68
C GLY A 31 -84.37 5.88 61.78
N ASP A 32 -84.25 4.80 60.99
CA ASP A 32 -85.19 3.69 61.09
C ASP A 32 -84.96 2.92 62.37
N GLY A 33 -86.08 2.44 62.87
CA GLY A 33 -86.14 1.75 64.11
C GLY A 33 -86.34 0.26 63.91
N VAL A 34 -85.31 -0.53 64.24
CA VAL A 34 -85.42 -1.98 64.30
C VAL A 34 -85.96 -2.35 65.67
N VAL A 35 -87.10 -3.04 65.69
CA VAL A 35 -87.65 -3.53 66.94
C VAL A 35 -86.86 -4.75 67.39
N ILE A 36 -86.15 -4.59 68.50
CA ILE A 36 -85.39 -5.63 69.16
C ILE A 36 -86.07 -5.98 70.47
N SER A 37 -85.95 -7.24 70.90
CA SER A 37 -86.26 -7.59 72.27
C SER A 37 -85.08 -7.16 73.14
N ASP A 38 -85.26 -6.08 73.89
CA ASP A 38 -84.28 -5.62 74.87
C ASP A 38 -84.64 -6.21 76.24
N GLY A 39 -84.57 -7.54 76.33
CA GLY A 39 -84.84 -8.30 77.56
C GLY A 39 -86.26 -8.10 78.09
N ASP A 40 -87.25 -8.67 77.38
CA ASP A 40 -88.70 -8.74 77.70
C ASP A 40 -89.59 -7.63 77.12
N VAL A 41 -89.01 -6.54 76.62
CA VAL A 41 -89.79 -5.49 75.94
C VAL A 41 -89.27 -5.27 74.53
N MET A 42 -90.21 -5.20 73.61
CA MET A 42 -89.92 -4.82 72.24
C MET A 42 -89.62 -3.32 72.21
N LYS A 43 -88.33 -2.99 72.11
CA LYS A 43 -87.85 -1.62 71.98
C LYS A 43 -87.36 -1.41 70.58
N GLN A 44 -87.49 -0.19 70.13
CA GLN A 44 -86.99 0.20 68.84
C GLN A 44 -85.57 0.76 69.02
N ALA A 45 -84.58 0.10 68.43
CA ALA A 45 -83.21 0.59 68.36
C ALA A 45 -82.99 1.20 66.98
N LEU A 46 -82.30 2.34 66.95
CA LEU A 46 -81.99 2.98 65.69
C LEU A 46 -80.89 2.22 64.97
N VAL A 47 -81.00 2.11 63.66
CA VAL A 47 -80.00 1.44 62.82
C VAL A 47 -78.62 2.12 62.98
N SER A 48 -78.58 3.43 63.26
CA SER A 48 -77.35 4.19 63.53
C SER A 48 -76.56 3.74 64.76
N ASP A 49 -77.24 3.23 65.80
CA ASP A 49 -76.60 2.88 67.06
C ASP A 49 -75.73 1.62 66.90
N PHE A 50 -76.21 0.67 66.10
CA PHE A 50 -75.44 -0.54 65.75
C PHE A 50 -74.19 -0.22 64.93
N ALA A 51 -74.28 0.69 63.96
CA ALA A 51 -73.12 1.11 63.17
C ALA A 51 -72.04 1.73 64.06
N THR A 52 -72.44 2.62 64.97
CA THR A 52 -71.54 3.25 65.95
C THR A 52 -70.88 2.24 66.87
N TYR A 53 -71.64 1.26 67.37
CA TYR A 53 -71.12 0.19 68.21
C TYR A 53 -70.09 -0.67 67.48
N ILE A 54 -70.37 -1.10 66.24
CA ILE A 54 -69.44 -1.91 65.44
C ILE A 54 -68.13 -1.14 65.19
N SER A 55 -68.21 0.10 64.71
CA SER A 55 -67.02 0.91 64.43
C SER A 55 -66.17 1.19 65.68
N SER A 56 -66.80 1.36 66.85
CA SER A 56 -66.08 1.61 68.12
C SER A 56 -65.34 0.37 68.64
N ASN A 57 -65.71 -0.83 68.19
CA ASN A 57 -65.09 -2.08 68.62
C ASN A 57 -64.03 -2.61 67.64
N ILE A 58 -63.90 -2.06 66.43
CA ILE A 58 -62.76 -2.31 65.52
C ILE A 58 -61.65 -1.30 65.86
N ALA A 59 -60.81 -1.62 66.84
CA ALA A 59 -59.65 -0.82 67.28
C ALA A 59 -58.32 -1.43 66.83
N ASP A 60 -57.19 -0.77 67.14
CA ASP A 60 -55.85 -1.27 66.82
C ASP A 60 -55.62 -2.66 67.43
N GLY A 61 -55.27 -3.62 66.59
CA GLY A 61 -55.05 -5.01 66.99
C GLY A 61 -56.31 -5.86 67.15
N THR A 62 -57.52 -5.29 66.99
CA THR A 62 -58.75 -6.09 66.85
C THR A 62 -58.75 -6.84 65.52
N VAL A 63 -58.29 -6.20 64.43
CA VAL A 63 -58.00 -6.90 63.17
C VAL A 63 -56.64 -7.57 63.31
N VAL A 64 -56.64 -8.88 63.48
CA VAL A 64 -55.44 -9.69 63.61
C VAL A 64 -55.09 -10.35 62.28
N LYS A 65 -53.90 -10.99 62.21
CA LYS A 65 -53.48 -11.71 61.01
C LYS A 65 -54.55 -12.68 60.52
N ALA A 66 -55.22 -13.41 61.41
CA ALA A 66 -56.29 -14.35 61.04
C ALA A 66 -57.46 -13.71 60.27
N ASP A 67 -57.74 -12.43 60.51
CA ASP A 67 -58.82 -11.72 59.84
C ASP A 67 -58.44 -11.24 58.42
N ILE A 68 -57.14 -11.26 58.08
CA ILE A 68 -56.59 -10.77 56.81
C ILE A 68 -55.64 -11.75 56.11
N GLU A 69 -55.44 -12.95 56.66
CA GLU A 69 -54.50 -13.94 56.13
C GLU A 69 -55.10 -14.82 55.04
N ASP A 70 -56.42 -14.81 54.88
CA ASP A 70 -57.11 -15.42 53.74
C ASP A 70 -56.94 -14.55 52.50
N ILE A 71 -55.67 -14.38 52.13
CA ILE A 71 -55.22 -13.77 50.89
C ILE A 71 -54.42 -14.82 50.15
N GLY A 72 -54.44 -14.73 48.82
CA GLY A 72 -53.65 -15.62 47.99
C GLY A 72 -52.16 -15.62 48.33
N ALA A 73 -51.48 -16.68 47.91
CA ALA A 73 -50.03 -16.76 48.03
C ALA A 73 -49.33 -15.75 47.12
N ASN A 74 -48.19 -15.21 47.57
CA ASN A 74 -47.43 -14.15 46.89
C ASN A 74 -48.23 -12.86 46.68
N SER A 75 -49.22 -12.61 47.54
CA SER A 75 -50.11 -11.47 47.44
C SER A 75 -49.88 -10.42 48.50
N ILE A 76 -50.16 -9.18 48.12
CA ILE A 76 -50.11 -8.01 49.00
C ILE A 76 -51.47 -7.32 48.94
N LEU A 77 -52.03 -7.00 50.10
CA LEU A 77 -53.19 -6.14 50.20
C LEU A 77 -52.78 -4.67 49.99
N ALA A 78 -53.11 -4.12 48.83
CA ALA A 78 -52.78 -2.76 48.44
C ALA A 78 -53.92 -2.12 47.64
N ARG A 79 -53.95 -0.79 47.58
CA ARG A 79 -54.98 -0.07 46.82
C ARG A 79 -54.55 0.09 45.37
N ASN A 80 -55.22 -0.62 44.46
CA ASN A 80 -55.03 -0.48 43.01
C ASN A 80 -56.01 0.56 42.43
N ALA A 81 -55.95 1.78 42.97
CA ALA A 81 -56.73 2.92 42.49
C ALA A 81 -56.07 4.23 42.92
N ASN A 82 -56.19 5.28 42.09
CA ASN A 82 -55.68 6.63 42.35
C ASN A 82 -56.63 7.51 43.20
N SER A 83 -57.74 6.94 43.64
CA SER A 83 -58.77 7.59 44.46
C SER A 83 -58.90 6.91 45.83
N ALA A 84 -59.41 7.64 46.83
CA ALA A 84 -59.67 7.05 48.15
C ALA A 84 -60.68 5.90 48.04
N GLY A 85 -60.46 4.81 48.77
CA GLY A 85 -61.28 3.60 48.67
C GLY A 85 -60.75 2.45 49.52
N VAL A 86 -61.29 1.25 49.33
CA VAL A 86 -60.87 0.04 50.06
C VAL A 86 -59.59 -0.56 49.47
N LEU A 87 -58.96 -1.45 50.23
CA LEU A 87 -57.82 -2.23 49.75
C LEU A 87 -58.28 -3.37 48.84
N THR A 88 -57.36 -3.87 48.04
CA THR A 88 -57.56 -4.99 47.13
C THR A 88 -56.36 -5.91 47.19
N GLU A 89 -56.52 -7.19 46.83
CA GLU A 89 -55.40 -8.11 46.73
C GLU A 89 -54.65 -7.93 45.40
N ILE A 90 -53.33 -7.80 45.48
CA ILE A 90 -52.44 -7.73 44.33
C ILE A 90 -51.44 -8.88 44.43
N VAL A 91 -51.55 -9.83 43.52
CA VAL A 91 -50.64 -10.98 43.44
C VAL A 91 -49.36 -10.58 42.68
N LEU A 92 -48.18 -10.88 43.24
CA LEU A 92 -46.89 -10.77 42.55
C LEU A 92 -46.46 -12.14 42.06
N ALA A 93 -46.20 -12.25 40.77
CA ALA A 93 -45.57 -13.44 40.21
C ALA A 93 -44.03 -13.34 40.33
N THR A 94 -43.30 -14.22 39.64
CA THR A 94 -41.84 -14.23 39.66
C THR A 94 -41.26 -12.98 38.99
N THR A 95 -40.11 -12.51 39.49
CA THR A 95 -39.35 -11.33 39.01
C THR A 95 -40.10 -9.99 38.97
N GLN A 96 -41.34 -9.94 39.49
CA GLN A 96 -42.15 -8.74 39.55
C GLN A 96 -41.89 -7.94 40.82
N ILE A 97 -42.13 -6.64 40.71
CA ILE A 97 -42.13 -5.67 41.80
C ILE A 97 -43.48 -4.96 41.81
N LEU A 98 -43.83 -4.36 42.96
CA LEU A 98 -45.00 -3.48 43.03
C LEU A 98 -44.58 -2.06 42.62
N ILE A 99 -45.13 -1.58 41.51
CA ILE A 99 -44.88 -0.25 40.93
C ILE A 99 -46.10 0.63 41.21
N GLY A 100 -45.87 1.86 41.68
CA GLY A 100 -46.89 2.90 41.67
C GLY A 100 -46.85 3.60 40.31
N ASP A 101 -47.84 3.39 39.46
CA ASP A 101 -47.87 3.90 38.08
C ASP A 101 -48.65 5.22 37.93
N GLY A 102 -49.23 5.72 39.03
CA GLY A 102 -50.07 6.92 39.05
C GLY A 102 -51.57 6.61 39.01
N ASP A 103 -51.96 5.40 38.62
CA ASP A 103 -53.34 4.89 38.63
C ASP A 103 -53.60 3.91 39.78
N GLY A 104 -52.52 3.39 40.39
CA GLY A 104 -52.56 2.56 41.58
C GLY A 104 -51.24 1.84 41.78
N PHE A 105 -51.26 0.83 42.64
CA PHE A 105 -50.18 -0.16 42.67
C PHE A 105 -50.42 -1.27 41.65
N THR A 106 -49.37 -1.62 40.90
CA THR A 106 -49.40 -2.68 39.88
C THR A 106 -48.16 -3.58 40.00
N ALA A 107 -48.29 -4.88 39.78
CA ALA A 107 -47.16 -5.81 39.83
C ALA A 107 -46.54 -5.96 38.43
N ALA A 108 -45.26 -5.60 38.27
CA ALA A 108 -44.55 -5.71 36.99
C ALA A 108 -43.05 -5.96 37.17
N ALA A 109 -42.40 -6.63 36.21
CA ALA A 109 -40.96 -6.90 36.26
C ALA A 109 -40.13 -5.70 35.75
N LEU A 110 -38.91 -5.53 36.26
CA LEU A 110 -37.93 -4.66 35.60
C LEU A 110 -37.65 -5.21 34.20
N SER A 111 -37.69 -4.33 33.21
CA SER A 111 -37.53 -4.70 31.82
C SER A 111 -36.91 -3.56 31.01
N GLY A 112 -36.30 -3.91 29.87
CA GLY A 112 -35.58 -2.98 28.99
C GLY A 112 -34.06 -3.14 29.14
N ASP A 113 -33.35 -2.02 29.29
CA ASP A 113 -31.89 -2.02 29.45
C ASP A 113 -31.42 -2.75 30.73
N ALA A 114 -32.34 -2.96 31.67
CA ALA A 114 -32.11 -3.64 32.94
C ALA A 114 -33.19 -4.72 33.17
N THR A 115 -32.77 -5.89 33.65
CA THR A 115 -33.64 -7.04 33.96
C THR A 115 -33.36 -7.55 35.37
N MET A 116 -34.29 -8.29 36.01
CA MET A 116 -34.13 -8.81 37.37
C MET A 116 -34.40 -10.33 37.50
N THR A 117 -33.63 -11.05 38.31
CA THR A 117 -33.83 -12.50 38.60
C THR A 117 -34.68 -12.76 39.86
N ASN A 118 -35.14 -14.00 40.08
CA ASN A 118 -35.92 -14.40 41.28
C ASN A 118 -35.08 -14.43 42.57
N GLY A 119 -33.76 -14.28 42.45
CA GLY A 119 -32.87 -13.99 43.56
C GLY A 119 -32.67 -12.49 43.82
N GLY A 120 -33.32 -11.61 43.04
CA GLY A 120 -33.25 -10.16 43.16
C GLY A 120 -32.12 -9.47 42.40
N ALA A 121 -31.35 -10.15 41.54
CA ALA A 121 -30.20 -9.56 40.85
C ALA A 121 -30.63 -8.77 39.60
N VAL A 122 -30.22 -7.49 39.48
CA VAL A 122 -30.52 -6.61 38.33
C VAL A 122 -29.32 -6.49 37.38
N THR A 123 -29.49 -6.79 36.09
CA THR A 123 -28.41 -6.79 35.10
C THR A 123 -28.73 -5.84 33.96
N ILE A 124 -27.82 -4.89 33.71
CA ILE A 124 -27.80 -4.13 32.46
C ILE A 124 -27.28 -5.07 31.38
N ALA A 125 -28.01 -5.19 30.28
CA ALA A 125 -27.57 -6.06 29.21
C ALA A 125 -26.18 -5.62 28.69
N ASN A 126 -25.33 -6.58 28.30
CA ASN A 126 -24.12 -6.25 27.54
C ASN A 126 -24.51 -5.36 26.35
N ASP A 127 -23.71 -4.34 26.08
CA ASP A 127 -23.95 -3.38 24.99
C ASP A 127 -25.23 -2.56 25.11
N ALA A 128 -25.85 -2.48 26.31
CA ALA A 128 -27.03 -1.65 26.51
C ALA A 128 -26.74 -0.15 26.34
N VAL A 129 -25.49 0.29 26.50
CA VAL A 129 -25.07 1.67 26.23
C VAL A 129 -24.43 1.73 24.85
N THR A 130 -25.20 2.26 23.90
CA THR A 130 -24.85 2.29 22.48
C THR A 130 -24.31 3.65 22.08
N LEU A 131 -23.57 3.71 20.95
CA LEU A 131 -23.25 4.98 20.30
C LEU A 131 -24.49 5.79 19.89
N ALA A 132 -25.68 5.22 19.90
CA ALA A 132 -26.93 5.93 19.61
C ALA A 132 -27.53 6.59 20.86
N LYS A 133 -27.27 6.05 22.05
CA LYS A 133 -27.27 6.87 23.26
C LYS A 133 -26.16 7.95 23.21
N MET A 134 -25.31 7.92 22.17
CA MET A 134 -24.20 8.84 21.88
C MET A 134 -24.26 9.60 20.50
N ALA A 135 -25.42 9.70 19.81
CA ALA A 135 -25.73 10.55 18.63
C ALA A 135 -24.82 10.50 17.35
N ASP A 136 -25.33 11.02 16.21
CA ASP A 136 -24.81 10.94 14.83
C ASP A 136 -23.28 10.76 14.66
N ILE A 137 -22.87 9.64 14.05
CA ILE A 137 -21.48 9.45 13.62
C ILE A 137 -21.21 10.33 12.40
N ALA A 138 -20.25 11.24 12.51
CA ALA A 138 -19.83 12.07 11.38
C ALA A 138 -19.28 11.22 10.22
N GLN A 139 -19.65 11.55 8.98
CA GLN A 139 -19.21 10.84 7.78
C GLN A 139 -17.68 10.77 7.70
N GLY A 140 -17.14 9.58 7.41
CA GLY A 140 -15.70 9.31 7.45
C GLY A 140 -15.15 8.97 8.85
N SER A 141 -15.99 8.79 9.86
CA SER A 141 -15.59 8.29 11.18
C SER A 141 -15.78 6.77 11.30
N ILE A 142 -15.05 6.16 12.23
CA ILE A 142 -15.14 4.74 12.62
C ILE A 142 -15.39 4.65 14.12
N ILE A 143 -16.09 3.62 14.61
CA ILE A 143 -16.17 3.35 16.04
C ILE A 143 -14.98 2.50 16.46
N VAL A 144 -14.20 2.99 17.41
CA VAL A 144 -13.13 2.24 18.06
C VAL A 144 -13.49 1.99 19.53
N GLY A 145 -12.83 1.03 20.16
CA GLY A 145 -12.79 1.03 21.61
C GLY A 145 -12.01 2.26 22.05
N GLY A 146 -12.66 3.20 22.72
CA GLY A 146 -11.93 4.28 23.37
C GLY A 146 -11.13 3.74 24.55
N GLY A 147 -10.37 4.61 25.22
CA GLY A 147 -9.56 4.25 26.40
C GLY A 147 -10.31 3.64 27.59
N SER A 148 -11.63 3.44 27.52
CA SER A 148 -12.45 2.73 28.51
C SER A 148 -13.21 1.53 27.92
N ASN A 149 -12.81 1.02 26.76
CA ASN A 149 -13.50 -0.02 25.96
C ASN A 149 -14.92 0.36 25.53
N ALA A 150 -15.36 1.58 25.82
CA ALA A 150 -16.60 2.13 25.32
C ALA A 150 -16.45 2.46 23.83
N PRO A 151 -17.49 2.22 23.02
CA PRO A 151 -17.56 2.71 21.65
C PRO A 151 -17.21 4.20 21.57
N THR A 152 -16.27 4.59 20.69
CA THR A 152 -15.88 5.98 20.46
C THR A 152 -15.79 6.25 18.96
N ALA A 153 -16.41 7.32 18.47
CA ALA A 153 -16.27 7.71 17.07
C ALA A 153 -14.92 8.40 16.83
N TYR A 154 -14.03 7.73 16.10
CA TYR A 154 -12.75 8.24 15.64
C TYR A 154 -12.87 8.76 14.20
N ASN A 155 -12.47 10.00 13.96
CA ASN A 155 -12.57 10.64 12.65
C ASN A 155 -11.38 10.27 11.75
N ALA A 156 -11.63 9.56 10.64
CA ALA A 156 -10.60 9.13 9.69
C ALA A 156 -10.75 9.78 8.30
N LYS A 157 -11.38 10.97 8.21
CA LYS A 157 -11.75 11.59 6.92
C LYS A 157 -10.63 12.32 6.18
N THR A 158 -9.43 12.45 6.74
CA THR A 158 -8.33 13.17 6.08
C THR A 158 -7.84 12.37 4.88
N ALA A 159 -7.84 13.01 3.70
CA ALA A 159 -7.47 12.37 2.45
C ALA A 159 -6.01 11.88 2.45
N GLY A 160 -5.77 10.71 1.86
CA GLY A 160 -4.42 10.13 1.74
C GLY A 160 -3.81 9.62 3.04
N GLN A 161 -4.59 9.57 4.13
CA GLN A 161 -4.16 8.97 5.39
C GLN A 161 -4.62 7.52 5.52
N ILE A 162 -3.92 6.77 6.36
CA ILE A 162 -4.24 5.38 6.73
C ILE A 162 -4.48 5.28 8.23
N LEU A 163 -5.25 4.27 8.66
CA LEU A 163 -5.37 3.96 10.08
C LEU A 163 -4.22 3.04 10.50
N VAL A 164 -3.41 3.49 11.45
CA VAL A 164 -2.33 2.69 12.06
C VAL A 164 -2.57 2.56 13.56
N GLY A 165 -2.21 1.42 14.13
CA GLY A 165 -2.15 1.28 15.57
C GLY A 165 -0.96 2.07 16.12
N ASP A 166 -1.16 2.84 17.19
CA ASP A 166 -0.09 3.57 17.87
C ASP A 166 0.34 2.91 19.20
N ASN A 167 0.03 1.61 19.33
CA ASN A 167 0.10 0.79 20.55
C ASN A 167 -0.97 1.09 21.61
N THR A 168 -1.82 2.11 21.42
CA THR A 168 -2.94 2.43 22.32
C THR A 168 -4.26 2.39 21.55
N ASP A 169 -4.38 3.18 20.50
CA ASP A 169 -5.57 3.41 19.69
C ASP A 169 -5.28 3.24 18.19
N LEU A 170 -6.28 3.50 17.35
CA LEU A 170 -6.10 3.69 15.91
C LEU A 170 -5.91 5.18 15.61
N LEU A 171 -4.86 5.50 14.86
CA LEU A 171 -4.57 6.86 14.37
C LEU A 171 -4.69 6.96 12.85
N SER A 172 -5.35 8.00 12.36
CA SER A 172 -5.30 8.40 10.95
C SER A 172 -4.02 9.20 10.70
N VAL A 173 -3.04 8.57 10.04
CA VAL A 173 -1.71 9.15 9.77
C VAL A 173 -1.43 9.25 8.28
N ALA A 174 -0.74 10.31 7.88
CA ALA A 174 -0.25 10.46 6.52
C ALA A 174 0.89 9.48 6.25
N VAL A 175 0.82 8.76 5.14
CA VAL A 175 2.02 8.12 4.56
C VAL A 175 2.87 9.25 3.98
N SER A 176 4.06 9.49 4.55
CA SER A 176 4.90 10.63 4.19
C SER A 176 6.41 10.31 4.30
N GLY A 177 7.23 11.23 3.80
CA GLY A 177 8.69 11.06 3.68
C GLY A 177 9.05 10.54 2.29
N ASP A 178 9.52 9.30 2.22
CA ASP A 178 9.97 8.67 0.97
C ASP A 178 8.81 8.29 0.03
N ALA A 179 7.63 8.05 0.59
CA ALA A 179 6.42 7.72 -0.15
C ALA A 179 5.26 8.59 0.33
N THR A 180 4.30 8.81 -0.57
CA THR A 180 3.08 9.58 -0.31
C THR A 180 1.88 8.83 -0.86
N LEU A 181 0.79 8.79 -0.10
CA LEU A 181 -0.47 8.19 -0.55
C LEU A 181 -1.44 9.30 -0.95
N ALA A 182 -1.86 9.30 -2.22
CA ALA A 182 -2.82 10.27 -2.73
C ALA A 182 -4.25 9.95 -2.25
N ALA A 183 -5.11 10.97 -2.26
CA ALA A 183 -6.55 10.81 -1.98
C ALA A 183 -7.25 9.79 -2.90
N SER A 184 -6.70 9.55 -4.09
CA SER A 184 -7.16 8.54 -5.06
C SER A 184 -6.71 7.11 -4.76
N GLY A 185 -5.96 6.91 -3.68
CA GLY A 185 -5.38 5.61 -3.31
C GLY A 185 -4.05 5.28 -4.01
N ALA A 186 -3.52 6.16 -4.86
CA ALA A 186 -2.23 5.95 -5.51
C ALA A 186 -1.07 6.19 -4.53
N LEU A 187 -0.24 5.17 -4.31
CA LEU A 187 1.01 5.28 -3.55
C LEU A 187 2.14 5.68 -4.51
N THR A 188 2.74 6.85 -4.28
CA THR A 188 3.85 7.37 -5.09
C THR A 188 5.11 7.46 -4.23
N ILE A 189 6.23 6.94 -4.74
CA ILE A 189 7.56 7.14 -4.15
C ILE A 189 8.13 8.45 -4.67
N ALA A 190 8.64 9.31 -3.79
CA ALA A 190 9.19 10.60 -4.18
C ALA A 190 10.45 10.44 -5.03
N ALA A 191 10.72 11.43 -5.90
CA ALA A 191 11.95 11.44 -6.70
C ALA A 191 13.18 11.34 -5.77
N ASN A 192 14.13 10.47 -6.12
CA ASN A 192 15.34 10.20 -5.34
C ASN A 192 15.13 9.64 -3.92
N ALA A 193 13.91 9.23 -3.55
CA ALA A 193 13.66 8.63 -2.22
C ALA A 193 14.32 7.26 -2.05
N VAL A 194 14.51 6.54 -3.16
CA VAL A 194 15.28 5.31 -3.22
C VAL A 194 16.75 5.67 -3.48
N SER A 195 17.55 5.69 -2.42
CA SER A 195 19.00 5.91 -2.52
C SER A 195 19.72 4.65 -3.00
N LEU A 196 20.97 4.78 -3.47
CA LEU A 196 21.80 3.63 -3.85
C LEU A 196 21.98 2.62 -2.70
N ALA A 197 22.02 3.09 -1.45
CA ALA A 197 22.09 2.21 -0.28
C ALA A 197 20.80 1.38 -0.10
N LYS A 198 19.62 1.93 -0.44
CA LYS A 198 18.36 1.18 -0.47
C LYS A 198 18.28 0.21 -1.65
N MET A 199 19.10 0.42 -2.69
CA MET A 199 19.31 -0.49 -3.83
C MET A 199 20.48 -1.45 -3.64
N ALA A 200 21.07 -1.58 -2.44
CA ALA A 200 22.29 -2.35 -2.18
C ALA A 200 22.22 -3.87 -2.48
N GLY A 201 21.07 -4.36 -2.98
CA GLY A 201 20.93 -5.70 -3.56
C GLY A 201 21.39 -5.83 -5.01
N ILE A 202 21.68 -4.73 -5.73
CA ILE A 202 22.27 -4.84 -7.08
C ILE A 202 23.67 -5.43 -7.00
N THR A 203 23.96 -6.49 -7.77
CA THR A 203 25.29 -7.09 -7.80
C THR A 203 26.29 -6.06 -8.32
N ARG A 204 27.49 -6.00 -7.71
CA ARG A 204 28.53 -5.07 -8.15
C ARG A 204 28.83 -5.24 -9.64
N GLY A 205 28.88 -4.10 -10.34
CA GLY A 205 29.12 -4.07 -11.79
C GLY A 205 27.91 -4.48 -12.63
N SER A 206 26.73 -4.64 -12.02
CA SER A 206 25.48 -4.73 -12.75
C SER A 206 24.83 -3.36 -12.95
N ILE A 207 23.95 -3.28 -13.93
CA ILE A 207 23.06 -2.15 -14.17
C ILE A 207 21.61 -2.62 -14.11
N ILE A 208 20.68 -1.69 -13.90
CA ILE A 208 19.25 -1.96 -14.02
C ILE A 208 18.79 -1.54 -15.41
N ILE A 209 18.11 -2.44 -16.11
CA ILE A 209 17.48 -2.26 -17.42
C ILE A 209 15.99 -2.57 -17.31
N GLY A 210 15.19 -2.34 -18.35
CA GLY A 210 13.85 -2.92 -18.46
C GLY A 210 13.93 -4.32 -19.07
N ASP A 211 13.04 -5.22 -18.67
CA ASP A 211 12.80 -6.48 -19.38
C ASP A 211 11.72 -6.33 -20.47
N SER A 212 11.38 -7.43 -21.14
CA SER A 212 10.35 -7.45 -22.20
C SER A 212 8.94 -7.10 -21.72
N GLY A 213 8.67 -7.15 -20.41
CA GLY A 213 7.43 -6.67 -19.78
C GLY A 213 7.48 -5.19 -19.39
N GLY A 214 8.65 -4.54 -19.49
CA GLY A 214 8.90 -3.18 -19.01
C GLY A 214 9.24 -3.12 -17.52
N ASP A 215 9.41 -4.26 -16.85
CA ASP A 215 9.78 -4.32 -15.44
C ASP A 215 11.30 -4.16 -15.28
N PRO A 216 11.78 -3.51 -14.20
CA PRO A 216 13.21 -3.40 -13.94
C PRO A 216 13.87 -4.77 -13.73
N ALA A 217 14.90 -5.08 -14.52
CA ALA A 217 15.73 -6.28 -14.43
C ALA A 217 17.20 -5.93 -14.25
N GLU A 218 17.96 -6.80 -13.60
CA GLU A 218 19.40 -6.63 -13.42
C GLU A 218 20.17 -7.25 -14.60
N LEU A 219 20.96 -6.44 -15.30
CA LEU A 219 21.93 -6.91 -16.30
C LEU A 219 23.34 -6.88 -15.70
N VAL A 220 23.98 -8.05 -15.66
CA VAL A 220 25.35 -8.20 -15.19
C VAL A 220 26.32 -7.66 -16.25
N ALA A 221 26.91 -6.49 -16.00
CA ALA A 221 27.89 -5.83 -16.88
C ALA A 221 29.32 -5.87 -16.32
N LYS A 222 29.59 -6.81 -15.40
CA LYS A 222 30.87 -6.92 -14.68
C LYS A 222 31.88 -7.85 -15.34
N THR A 223 31.50 -8.55 -16.40
CA THR A 223 32.42 -9.46 -17.08
C THR A 223 33.47 -8.64 -17.82
N ASP A 224 34.74 -8.99 -17.61
CA ASP A 224 35.87 -8.25 -18.16
C ASP A 224 35.75 -8.07 -19.68
N THR A 225 36.25 -6.94 -20.16
CA THR A 225 36.41 -6.58 -21.60
C THR A 225 35.11 -6.49 -22.41
N GLN A 226 33.96 -6.50 -21.75
CA GLN A 226 32.67 -6.31 -22.40
C GLN A 226 32.25 -4.84 -22.46
N ILE A 227 31.45 -4.54 -23.48
CA ILE A 227 30.78 -3.26 -23.68
C ILE A 227 29.26 -3.49 -23.64
N LEU A 228 28.52 -2.42 -23.35
CA LEU A 228 27.07 -2.46 -23.40
C LEU A 228 26.62 -2.07 -24.82
N VAL A 229 25.93 -2.97 -25.49
CA VAL A 229 25.41 -2.78 -26.85
C VAL A 229 23.91 -3.00 -26.85
N GLY A 230 23.17 -2.15 -27.58
CA GLY A 230 21.77 -2.45 -27.89
C GLY A 230 21.71 -3.57 -28.93
N ASN A 231 21.00 -4.65 -28.64
CA ASN A 231 20.90 -5.81 -29.54
C ASN A 231 19.63 -5.78 -30.43
N GLY A 232 18.84 -4.72 -30.35
CA GLY A 232 17.56 -4.56 -31.08
C GLY A 232 16.34 -4.63 -30.16
N ASP A 233 16.42 -5.40 -29.07
CA ASP A 233 15.37 -5.53 -28.06
C ASP A 233 15.82 -4.90 -26.74
N ASP A 234 16.99 -5.33 -26.24
CA ASP A 234 17.52 -4.99 -24.92
C ASP A 234 18.97 -4.47 -24.99
N LEU A 235 19.49 -4.02 -23.85
CA LEU A 235 20.93 -3.87 -23.64
C LEU A 235 21.55 -5.24 -23.35
N ALA A 236 22.66 -5.54 -24.03
CA ALA A 236 23.47 -6.72 -23.77
C ALA A 236 24.89 -6.30 -23.38
N SER A 237 25.47 -6.98 -22.38
CA SER A 237 26.90 -6.95 -22.15
C SER A 237 27.54 -7.94 -23.13
N VAL A 238 28.39 -7.45 -24.05
CA VAL A 238 28.99 -8.24 -25.12
C VAL A 238 30.47 -7.91 -25.25
N ALA A 239 31.31 -8.92 -25.49
CA ALA A 239 32.72 -8.70 -25.76
C ALA A 239 32.93 -8.02 -27.12
N VAL A 240 33.84 -7.05 -27.18
CA VAL A 240 34.38 -6.58 -28.48
C VAL A 240 35.14 -7.75 -29.11
N SER A 241 34.79 -8.10 -30.35
CA SER A 241 35.34 -9.27 -31.03
C SER A 241 35.54 -9.04 -32.53
N GLY A 242 36.28 -9.94 -33.17
CA GLY A 242 36.68 -9.84 -34.58
C GLY A 242 38.01 -9.11 -34.73
N ASP A 243 37.99 -8.02 -35.48
CA ASP A 243 39.18 -7.26 -35.89
C ASP A 243 39.81 -6.41 -34.78
N ALA A 244 39.08 -6.18 -33.69
CA ALA A 244 39.54 -5.42 -32.53
C ALA A 244 39.27 -6.17 -31.24
N THR A 245 40.10 -5.89 -30.23
CA THR A 245 39.98 -6.46 -28.88
C THR A 245 40.08 -5.35 -27.84
N LEU A 246 39.32 -5.45 -26.76
CA LEU A 246 39.38 -4.53 -25.62
C LEU A 246 40.09 -5.22 -24.46
N ALA A 247 41.08 -4.55 -23.87
CA ALA A 247 41.74 -5.03 -22.66
C ALA A 247 41.02 -4.56 -21.39
N ASN A 248 41.22 -5.26 -20.27
CA ASN A 248 40.57 -4.93 -18.98
C ASN A 248 40.99 -3.56 -18.40
N ASN A 249 42.09 -2.98 -18.88
CA ASN A 249 42.55 -1.63 -18.58
C ASN A 249 41.98 -0.56 -19.54
N GLY A 250 41.07 -0.94 -20.45
CA GLY A 250 40.39 -0.06 -21.39
C GLY A 250 41.13 0.17 -22.72
N ALA A 251 42.29 -0.45 -22.95
CA ALA A 251 43.00 -0.31 -24.22
C ALA A 251 42.27 -1.05 -25.36
N LEU A 252 41.87 -0.34 -26.42
CA LEU A 252 41.36 -0.93 -27.66
C LEU A 252 42.53 -1.18 -28.62
N THR A 253 42.73 -2.44 -29.01
CA THR A 253 43.79 -2.84 -29.93
C THR A 253 43.21 -3.48 -31.18
N ILE A 254 43.63 -3.00 -32.35
CA ILE A 254 43.33 -3.64 -33.63
C ILE A 254 44.26 -4.85 -33.80
N ALA A 255 43.70 -6.01 -34.14
CA ALA A 255 44.49 -7.23 -34.28
C ALA A 255 45.47 -7.14 -35.45
N ALA A 256 46.56 -7.90 -35.37
CA ALA A 256 47.51 -8.00 -36.47
C ALA A 256 46.79 -8.47 -37.75
N ASN A 257 47.08 -7.81 -38.87
CA ASN A 257 46.46 -8.07 -40.18
C ASN A 257 44.94 -7.80 -40.26
N ALA A 258 44.31 -7.22 -39.24
CA ALA A 258 42.89 -6.88 -39.30
C ALA A 258 42.60 -5.74 -40.27
N VAL A 259 43.55 -4.80 -40.43
CA VAL A 259 43.48 -3.77 -41.47
C VAL A 259 44.02 -4.36 -42.78
N GLN A 260 43.15 -4.48 -43.77
CA GLN A 260 43.48 -4.99 -45.10
C GLN A 260 43.57 -3.85 -46.13
N THR A 261 44.14 -4.14 -47.31
CA THR A 261 44.37 -3.14 -48.37
C THR A 261 43.12 -2.37 -48.78
N GLY A 262 41.94 -2.98 -48.75
CA GLY A 262 40.67 -2.31 -49.09
C GLY A 262 40.11 -1.39 -47.99
N MET A 263 40.67 -1.42 -46.77
CA MET A 263 40.24 -0.59 -45.64
C MET A 263 41.05 0.70 -45.51
N VAL A 264 42.27 0.72 -46.08
CA VAL A 264 43.12 1.92 -46.12
C VAL A 264 42.85 2.68 -47.41
N HIS A 265 42.71 4.00 -47.31
CA HIS A 265 42.60 4.85 -48.50
C HIS A 265 43.99 5.07 -49.12
N ASP A 266 44.05 5.30 -50.44
CA ASP A 266 45.30 5.63 -51.15
C ASP A 266 46.02 6.85 -50.55
N ASP A 267 45.28 7.72 -49.86
CA ASP A 267 45.83 8.88 -49.14
C ASP A 267 46.82 8.48 -48.04
N VAL A 268 46.60 7.36 -47.34
CA VAL A 268 47.56 6.87 -46.33
C VAL A 268 48.88 6.50 -47.00
N ALA A 269 48.83 5.89 -48.17
CA ALA A 269 50.02 5.56 -48.94
C ALA A 269 50.65 6.80 -49.58
N THR A 270 49.86 7.80 -49.96
CA THR A 270 50.33 9.08 -50.51
C THR A 270 50.99 9.96 -49.44
N GLU A 271 50.44 9.99 -48.23
CA GLU A 271 51.04 10.68 -47.07
C GLU A 271 52.33 9.99 -46.60
N LEU A 272 52.46 8.67 -46.78
CA LEU A 272 53.67 7.92 -46.48
C LEU A 272 54.68 7.91 -47.65
N ALA A 273 54.22 8.16 -48.87
CA ALA A 273 55.07 8.29 -50.05
C ALA A 273 55.81 9.63 -49.99
N GLY A 274 57.06 9.60 -49.53
CA GLY A 274 57.95 10.74 -49.64
C GLY A 274 58.25 11.10 -51.10
N ASP A 275 58.97 12.19 -51.31
CA ASP A 275 59.24 12.70 -52.66
C ASP A 275 59.92 11.65 -53.57
N GLY A 276 59.42 11.51 -54.81
CA GLY A 276 59.96 10.58 -55.82
C GLY A 276 59.24 9.23 -55.90
N ILE A 277 58.39 8.92 -54.93
CA ILE A 277 57.50 7.74 -54.92
C ILE A 277 56.05 8.20 -55.12
N THR A 278 55.29 7.49 -55.96
CA THR A 278 53.84 7.68 -56.12
C THR A 278 53.13 6.46 -55.57
N ALA A 279 52.10 6.66 -54.75
CA ALA A 279 51.15 5.62 -54.40
C ALA A 279 49.89 5.77 -55.26
N THR A 280 49.52 4.74 -56.01
CA THR A 280 48.24 4.72 -56.76
C THR A 280 47.63 3.33 -56.66
N SER A 281 46.36 3.26 -56.24
CA SER A 281 45.58 2.02 -56.08
C SER A 281 46.29 0.97 -55.24
N GLY A 282 46.87 1.39 -54.10
CA GLY A 282 47.60 0.50 -53.19
C GLY A 282 48.97 0.00 -53.72
N VAL A 283 49.44 0.48 -54.88
CA VAL A 283 50.76 0.14 -55.43
C VAL A 283 51.72 1.29 -55.18
N LEU A 284 52.83 1.01 -54.51
CA LEU A 284 53.96 1.91 -54.34
C LEU A 284 54.87 1.83 -55.57
N ALA A 285 54.97 2.92 -56.34
CA ALA A 285 55.74 2.99 -57.57
C ALA A 285 56.71 4.17 -57.56
N VAL A 286 57.77 4.08 -58.36
CA VAL A 286 58.66 5.22 -58.60
C VAL A 286 57.98 6.17 -59.59
N THR A 287 57.98 7.46 -59.28
CA THR A 287 57.37 8.48 -60.14
C THR A 287 58.15 8.59 -61.46
N PRO A 288 57.49 8.71 -62.63
CA PRO A 288 58.18 8.85 -63.92
C PRO A 288 59.16 10.04 -64.00
N ALA A 289 58.93 11.09 -63.20
CA ALA A 289 59.82 12.23 -63.06
C ALA A 289 60.29 12.36 -61.61
N GLN A 290 61.59 12.17 -61.39
CA GLN A 290 62.23 12.33 -60.09
C GLN A 290 62.92 13.70 -60.04
N THR A 291 62.24 14.73 -59.54
CA THR A 291 62.80 16.10 -59.48
C THR A 291 63.41 16.46 -58.12
N THR A 292 63.17 15.62 -57.12
CA THR A 292 63.49 15.87 -55.70
C THR A 292 64.64 15.01 -55.18
N ILE A 293 64.99 13.93 -55.89
CA ILE A 293 66.15 13.10 -55.52
C ILE A 293 67.42 13.91 -55.83
N THR A 294 68.08 14.41 -54.78
CA THR A 294 69.30 15.22 -54.92
C THR A 294 70.56 14.37 -55.06
N SER A 295 70.53 13.12 -54.60
CA SER A 295 71.65 12.19 -54.75
C SER A 295 71.21 10.75 -54.56
N VAL A 296 71.77 9.84 -55.36
CA VAL A 296 71.73 8.40 -55.12
C VAL A 296 73.17 7.94 -54.93
N LYS A 297 73.54 7.59 -53.69
CA LYS A 297 74.89 7.09 -53.36
C LYS A 297 74.79 5.63 -52.99
N ASN A 298 75.30 4.76 -53.84
CA ASN A 298 75.42 3.34 -53.59
C ASN A 298 76.61 2.83 -54.41
N ASN A 299 77.55 2.15 -53.77
CA ASN A 299 78.73 1.61 -54.46
C ASN A 299 78.33 0.63 -55.55
N SER A 300 77.28 -0.15 -55.37
CA SER A 300 76.76 -1.11 -56.35
C SER A 300 75.60 -0.54 -57.18
N LEU A 301 75.52 0.79 -57.35
CA LEU A 301 74.51 1.37 -58.24
C LEU A 301 74.84 0.97 -59.68
N VAL A 302 73.89 0.32 -60.34
CA VAL A 302 73.95 0.04 -61.76
C VAL A 302 72.79 0.76 -62.44
N ILE A 303 73.10 1.59 -63.43
CA ILE A 303 72.11 2.33 -64.22
C ILE A 303 72.15 1.79 -65.64
N GLY A 304 71.05 1.24 -66.15
CA GLY A 304 71.07 0.67 -67.50
C GLY A 304 69.74 0.10 -67.98
N GLY A 305 69.75 -0.33 -69.23
CA GLY A 305 68.59 -0.94 -69.89
C GLY A 305 68.40 -2.40 -69.53
N ASN A 306 67.17 -2.91 -69.72
CA ASN A 306 66.80 -4.31 -69.47
C ASN A 306 67.21 -5.30 -70.58
N SER A 307 67.65 -4.80 -71.73
CA SER A 307 68.07 -5.60 -72.88
C SER A 307 69.52 -5.27 -73.19
N GLN A 308 70.31 -6.30 -73.54
CA GLN A 308 71.74 -6.20 -73.88
C GLN A 308 72.70 -5.80 -72.74
N ASN A 309 72.23 -5.68 -71.48
CA ASN A 309 73.09 -5.34 -70.32
C ASN A 309 73.98 -4.10 -70.57
N ASN A 310 73.43 -3.09 -71.24
CA ASN A 310 74.12 -1.81 -71.41
C ASN A 310 73.97 -1.02 -70.11
N THR A 311 75.05 -0.94 -69.33
CA THR A 311 75.03 -0.46 -67.96
C THR A 311 76.16 0.53 -67.68
N ILE A 312 75.88 1.44 -66.75
CA ILE A 312 76.88 2.23 -66.02
C ILE A 312 76.91 1.64 -64.62
N ASP A 313 78.02 1.02 -64.25
CA ASP A 313 78.22 0.40 -62.95
C ASP A 313 79.18 1.24 -62.12
N PHE A 314 78.74 1.66 -60.94
CA PHE A 314 79.58 2.35 -59.95
C PHE A 314 80.34 1.36 -59.04
N GLY A 315 80.09 0.05 -59.22
CA GLY A 315 80.76 -1.15 -58.72
C GLY A 315 81.58 -1.02 -57.43
N THR A 316 82.90 -0.99 -57.61
CA THR A 316 83.90 -0.90 -56.53
C THR A 316 84.35 0.53 -56.31
N ASP A 317 84.87 0.83 -55.12
CA ASP A 317 85.37 2.16 -54.80
C ASP A 317 86.34 2.67 -55.87
N ASP A 318 86.18 3.95 -56.22
CA ASP A 318 86.99 4.69 -57.19
C ASP A 318 86.91 4.18 -58.64
N GLU A 319 85.92 3.34 -58.98
CA GLU A 319 85.71 2.86 -60.35
C GLU A 319 84.30 3.18 -60.86
N ILE A 320 84.21 3.55 -62.14
CA ILE A 320 82.94 3.64 -62.86
C ILE A 320 83.12 2.93 -64.19
N LEU A 321 82.36 1.86 -64.41
CA LEU A 321 82.40 1.04 -65.61
C LEU A 321 81.26 1.40 -66.54
N PHE A 322 81.55 1.44 -67.83
CA PHE A 322 80.57 1.53 -68.91
C PHE A 322 80.64 0.25 -69.71
N ASP A 323 79.60 -0.57 -69.57
CA ASP A 323 79.49 -1.86 -70.24
C ASP A 323 78.48 -1.79 -71.38
N ILE A 324 78.83 -2.44 -72.49
CA ILE A 324 77.93 -2.68 -73.62
C ILE A 324 77.98 -4.18 -73.92
N ASP A 325 76.81 -4.82 -74.08
CA ASP A 325 76.71 -6.26 -74.32
C ASP A 325 77.50 -7.07 -73.26
N ASN A 326 77.40 -6.65 -71.99
CA ASN A 326 78.08 -7.26 -70.85
C ASN A 326 79.63 -7.26 -70.97
N THR A 327 80.17 -6.31 -71.74
CA THR A 327 81.60 -6.13 -71.97
C THR A 327 82.01 -4.69 -71.66
N GLU A 328 83.06 -4.51 -70.87
CA GLU A 328 83.61 -3.19 -70.53
C GLU A 328 84.15 -2.51 -71.79
N VAL A 329 83.56 -1.37 -72.15
CA VAL A 329 84.03 -0.53 -73.26
C VAL A 329 84.76 0.72 -72.80
N MET A 330 84.51 1.15 -71.56
CA MET A 330 85.16 2.30 -70.95
C MET A 330 85.16 2.16 -69.43
N LYS A 331 86.26 2.55 -68.80
CA LYS A 331 86.43 2.54 -67.35
C LYS A 331 87.01 3.85 -66.85
N VAL A 332 86.40 4.46 -65.86
CA VAL A 332 86.96 5.58 -65.11
C VAL A 332 87.51 5.05 -63.80
N VAL A 333 88.77 5.30 -63.52
CA VAL A 333 89.44 4.95 -62.26
C VAL A 333 90.10 6.17 -61.64
N ALA A 334 90.49 6.10 -60.36
CA ALA A 334 91.26 7.16 -59.70
C ALA A 334 92.49 7.64 -60.49
N ALA A 335 93.11 6.74 -61.27
CA ALA A 335 94.31 7.02 -62.07
C ALA A 335 94.02 7.64 -63.46
N GLY A 336 92.78 7.65 -63.95
CA GLY A 336 92.45 8.17 -65.28
C GLY A 336 91.28 7.45 -65.98
N LEU A 337 91.28 7.51 -67.32
CA LEU A 337 90.26 6.93 -68.19
C LEU A 337 90.88 5.81 -69.03
N ASP A 338 90.27 4.62 -69.03
CA ASP A 338 90.58 3.50 -69.91
C ASP A 338 89.46 3.31 -70.94
N VAL A 339 89.84 3.02 -72.19
CA VAL A 339 88.91 2.82 -73.31
C VAL A 339 89.30 1.55 -74.04
N THR A 340 88.40 0.57 -74.01
CA THR A 340 88.56 -0.67 -74.76
C THR A 340 88.12 -0.42 -76.20
N GLY A 341 89.08 -0.26 -77.11
CA GLY A 341 88.83 -0.10 -78.55
C GLY A 341 89.38 1.19 -79.14
N THR A 342 88.66 1.75 -80.13
CA THR A 342 89.11 2.96 -80.83
C THR A 342 88.56 4.22 -80.16
N LEU A 343 89.45 5.07 -79.66
CA LEU A 343 89.11 6.44 -79.27
C LEU A 343 89.18 7.36 -80.50
N VAL A 344 88.03 7.84 -80.97
CA VAL A 344 87.96 8.85 -82.04
C VAL A 344 87.77 10.22 -81.39
N ALA A 345 88.82 11.04 -81.37
CA ALA A 345 88.77 12.42 -80.90
C ALA A 345 88.57 13.39 -82.08
N SER A 346 87.49 14.17 -82.07
CA SER A 346 87.20 15.19 -83.10
C SER A 346 87.91 16.54 -82.86
N GLY A 347 88.71 16.65 -81.80
CA GLY A 347 89.50 17.84 -81.44
C GLY A 347 90.92 17.48 -80.99
N ASN A 348 91.66 18.47 -80.46
CA ASN A 348 93.04 18.26 -80.01
C ASN A 348 93.10 17.37 -78.76
N VAL A 349 93.77 16.22 -78.88
CA VAL A 349 94.16 15.40 -77.73
C VAL A 349 95.45 15.98 -77.17
N THR A 350 95.38 16.59 -75.98
CA THR A 350 96.56 17.11 -75.28
C THR A 350 97.00 16.07 -74.26
N GLY A 351 97.86 15.14 -74.68
CA GLY A 351 98.33 14.04 -73.85
C GLY A 351 99.56 13.38 -74.45
N VAL A 352 100.31 12.66 -73.62
CA VAL A 352 101.43 11.84 -74.08
C VAL A 352 100.84 10.58 -74.73
N VAL A 353 100.70 10.58 -76.04
CA VAL A 353 100.26 9.40 -76.79
C VAL A 353 101.44 8.45 -76.91
N PHE A 354 101.43 7.37 -76.13
CA PHE A 354 102.26 6.21 -76.45
C PHE A 354 101.51 5.36 -77.46
N VAL A 355 101.88 5.48 -78.74
CA VAL A 355 101.54 4.47 -79.75
C VAL A 355 102.53 3.32 -79.53
N PRO A 356 102.08 2.10 -79.20
CA PRO A 356 102.96 0.94 -79.12
C PRO A 356 103.61 0.59 -80.47
#